data_AF-A0A4Y9IIU5-F1
#
_entry.id   AF-A0A4Y9IIU5-F1
#
_cell.length_a   1.000
_cell.length_b   1.000
_cell.length_c   1.000
_cell.angle_alpha   90.00
_cell.angle_beta   90.00
_cell.angle_gamma   90.00
#
_symmetry.space_group_name_H-M   'P 1'
#
loop_
_entity.id
_entity.type
_entity.pdbx_description
1 polymer ?
#
loop_
_entity_poly.entity_id
_entity_poly.type
_entity_poly.pdbx_seq_one_letter_code
_entity_poly.pdbx_strand_id
1 'polypeptide(L)'
;DTETSLPCMFSAIGRRDYDEARIRSSESLLHVLARAGIAVHWKDNQSGCKGVCDDLSVIPVDPPAAAGLCSEGRCLDEALLHGLESVAEASETTTVVVLHMLGNHGPAYFKRYPAAFRRFEPTCDTGELRKCDRQSIVNAYDNAVLYTDHVLGQA
;
A
#
# COMPACT_ATOMS: atom_id res chain seq x y z
N ASP A 1 -6.56 8.28 -10.32
CA ASP A 1 -6.82 7.22 -9.30
C ASP A 1 -5.56 6.36 -9.16
N THR A 2 -5.63 5.25 -8.42
CA THR A 2 -4.50 4.31 -8.29
C THR A 2 -4.10 3.71 -9.63
N GLU A 3 -5.08 3.37 -10.49
CA GLU A 3 -4.85 2.79 -11.83
C GLU A 3 -4.01 3.71 -12.72
N THR A 4 -4.29 5.02 -12.67
CA THR A 4 -3.57 6.03 -13.44
C THR A 4 -2.20 6.32 -12.83
N SER A 5 -2.15 6.48 -11.52
CA SER A 5 -0.99 7.07 -10.84
C SER A 5 0.13 6.06 -10.65
N LEU A 6 -0.20 4.82 -10.29
CA LEU A 6 0.80 3.81 -9.92
C LEU A 6 1.74 3.49 -11.10
N PRO A 7 1.27 3.16 -12.31
CA PRO A 7 2.16 2.95 -13.46
C PRO A 7 2.97 4.19 -13.83
N CYS A 8 2.37 5.38 -13.71
CA CYS A 8 3.04 6.65 -14.01
C CYS A 8 4.19 6.93 -13.04
N MET A 9 4.02 6.68 -11.74
CA MET A 9 5.05 6.93 -10.71
C MET A 9 6.31 6.09 -10.92
N PHE A 10 6.15 4.87 -11.43
CA PHE A 10 7.28 3.99 -11.73
C PHE A 10 7.77 4.11 -13.18
N SER A 11 7.20 5.00 -13.99
CA SER A 11 7.63 5.21 -15.38
C SER A 11 8.63 6.36 -15.50
N ALA A 12 9.56 6.26 -16.46
CA ALA A 12 10.45 7.36 -16.84
C ALA A 12 9.72 8.55 -17.50
N ILE A 13 8.46 8.37 -17.95
CA ILE A 13 7.65 9.41 -18.62
C ILE A 13 7.12 10.44 -17.61
N GLY A 14 6.71 9.95 -16.43
CA GLY A 14 6.20 10.79 -15.34
C GLY A 14 4.93 11.59 -15.70
N ARG A 15 4.52 12.47 -14.78
CA ARG A 15 3.23 13.19 -14.86
C ARG A 15 3.18 14.25 -15.96
N ARG A 16 4.30 14.95 -16.23
CA ARG A 16 4.32 16.12 -17.15
C ARG A 16 4.07 15.72 -18.60
N ASP A 17 4.48 14.51 -18.97
CA ASP A 17 4.39 13.97 -20.34
C ASP A 17 3.51 12.72 -20.37
N TYR A 18 2.48 12.66 -19.51
CA TYR A 18 1.66 11.46 -19.32
C TYR A 18 1.07 10.93 -20.63
N ASP A 19 1.38 9.68 -20.94
CA ASP A 19 0.85 8.90 -22.05
C ASP A 19 0.65 7.47 -21.56
N GLU A 20 -0.61 7.06 -21.37
CA GLU A 20 -0.94 5.74 -20.79
C GLU A 20 -0.40 4.59 -21.63
N ALA A 21 -0.56 4.65 -22.95
CA ALA A 21 -0.14 3.59 -23.85
C ALA A 21 1.38 3.41 -23.79
N ARG A 22 2.12 4.53 -23.84
CA ARG A 22 3.58 4.53 -23.74
C ARG A 22 4.07 4.09 -22.35
N ILE A 23 3.38 4.49 -21.27
CA ILE A 23 3.69 4.04 -19.91
C ILE A 23 3.53 2.52 -19.79
N ARG A 24 2.41 1.97 -20.25
CA ARG A 24 2.12 0.53 -20.15
C ARG A 24 2.96 -0.34 -21.08
N SER A 25 3.46 0.23 -22.18
CA SER A 25 4.34 -0.48 -23.13
C SER A 25 5.84 -0.30 -22.84
N SER A 26 6.20 0.35 -21.73
CA SER A 26 7.60 0.58 -21.34
C SER A 26 7.93 -0.14 -20.04
N GLU A 27 9.20 -0.45 -19.84
CA GLU A 27 9.67 -0.96 -18.55
C GLU A 27 9.48 0.07 -17.44
N SER A 28 8.99 -0.40 -16.30
CA SER A 28 8.98 0.40 -15.07
C SER A 28 10.38 0.46 -14.45
N LEU A 29 10.63 1.41 -13.55
CA LEU A 29 11.84 1.51 -12.75
C LEU A 29 12.20 0.17 -12.10
N LEU A 30 11.20 -0.56 -11.62
CA LEU A 30 11.40 -1.86 -10.96
C LEU A 30 11.99 -2.92 -11.90
N HIS A 31 11.55 -2.96 -13.16
CA HIS A 31 12.09 -3.87 -14.17
C HIS A 31 13.54 -3.51 -14.53
N VAL A 32 13.84 -2.22 -14.61
CA VAL A 32 15.21 -1.74 -14.85
C VAL A 32 16.14 -2.13 -13.70
N LEU A 33 15.69 -2.00 -12.44
CA LEU A 33 16.44 -2.45 -11.26
C LEU A 33 16.68 -3.97 -11.29
N ALA A 34 15.64 -4.76 -11.55
CA ALA A 34 15.75 -6.21 -11.64
C ALA A 34 16.76 -6.65 -12.71
N ARG A 35 16.71 -6.03 -13.91
CA ARG A 35 17.70 -6.30 -14.96
C ARG A 35 19.12 -5.91 -14.57
N ALA A 36 19.29 -4.90 -13.72
CA ALA A 36 20.60 -4.48 -13.21
C ALA A 36 21.14 -5.42 -12.10
N GLY A 37 20.42 -6.48 -11.74
CA GLY A 37 20.83 -7.46 -10.73
C GLY A 37 20.41 -7.12 -9.30
N ILE A 38 19.52 -6.13 -9.11
CA ILE A 38 18.93 -5.79 -7.82
C ILE A 38 17.74 -6.72 -7.58
N ALA A 39 17.66 -7.34 -6.41
CA ALA A 39 16.49 -8.14 -6.04
C ALA A 39 15.29 -7.20 -5.83
N VAL A 40 14.17 -7.46 -6.53
CA VAL A 40 12.96 -6.62 -6.43
C VAL A 40 11.79 -7.47 -5.97
N HIS A 41 11.15 -7.04 -4.88
CA HIS A 41 9.96 -7.68 -4.33
C HIS A 41 8.80 -6.69 -4.20
N TRP A 42 7.57 -7.18 -4.41
CA TRP A 42 6.34 -6.43 -4.22
C TRP A 42 5.45 -7.11 -3.19
N LYS A 43 5.01 -6.36 -2.17
CA LYS A 43 3.96 -6.76 -1.23
C LYS A 43 2.76 -5.86 -1.40
N ASP A 44 1.59 -6.43 -1.61
CA ASP A 44 0.35 -5.70 -1.87
C ASP A 44 -0.67 -5.94 -0.76
N ASN A 45 -1.18 -4.86 -0.17
CA ASN A 45 -2.38 -4.89 0.67
C ASN A 45 -3.49 -3.98 0.10
N GLN A 46 -3.37 -3.63 -1.17
CA GLN A 46 -4.30 -2.78 -1.89
C GLN A 46 -5.17 -3.68 -2.80
N SER A 47 -5.29 -3.37 -4.09
CA SER A 47 -6.06 -4.11 -5.09
C SER A 47 -5.16 -4.46 -6.27
N GLY A 48 -3.86 -4.66 -6.01
CA GLY A 48 -2.85 -5.03 -7.00
C GLY A 48 -1.97 -3.88 -7.49
N CYS A 49 -0.89 -4.26 -8.15
CA CYS A 49 0.19 -3.38 -8.60
C CYS A 49 -0.03 -2.70 -9.95
N LYS A 50 -1.18 -2.93 -10.60
CA LYS A 50 -1.59 -2.25 -11.85
C LYS A 50 -0.60 -2.42 -13.01
N GLY A 51 0.00 -3.61 -13.10
CA GLY A 51 1.00 -3.96 -14.11
C GLY A 51 2.44 -3.61 -13.74
N VAL A 52 2.67 -2.86 -12.65
CA VAL A 52 4.02 -2.40 -12.27
C VAL A 52 4.92 -3.54 -11.77
N CYS A 53 4.31 -4.58 -11.22
CA CYS A 53 4.97 -5.75 -10.65
C CYS A 53 4.86 -7.01 -11.53
N ASP A 54 4.36 -6.89 -12.76
CA ASP A 54 4.26 -8.02 -13.68
C ASP A 54 5.66 -8.63 -13.88
N ASP A 55 5.75 -9.96 -13.93
CA ASP A 55 7.01 -10.71 -14.05
C ASP A 55 8.08 -10.45 -12.96
N LEU A 56 7.72 -9.74 -11.87
CA LEU A 56 8.57 -9.54 -10.68
C LEU A 56 8.16 -10.45 -9.51
N SER A 57 9.02 -10.57 -8.50
CA SER A 57 8.72 -11.35 -7.29
C SER A 57 7.62 -10.66 -6.48
N VAL A 58 6.47 -11.33 -6.33
CA VAL A 58 5.37 -10.88 -5.46
C VAL A 58 5.36 -11.73 -4.19
N ILE A 59 5.42 -11.07 -3.03
CA ILE A 59 5.32 -11.72 -1.73
C ILE A 59 3.91 -11.42 -1.19
N PRO A 60 3.03 -12.43 -1.05
CA PRO A 60 1.69 -12.20 -0.54
C PRO A 60 1.72 -11.82 0.94
N VAL A 61 0.70 -11.08 1.38
CA VAL A 61 0.39 -10.99 2.82
C VAL A 61 -0.12 -12.36 3.25
N ASP A 62 0.43 -12.91 4.33
CA ASP A 62 0.03 -14.20 4.91
C ASP A 62 -0.88 -13.98 6.13
N PRO A 63 -2.21 -14.15 6.02
CA PRO A 63 -3.13 -13.82 7.11
C PRO A 63 -2.90 -14.64 8.39
N PRO A 64 -2.61 -15.96 8.33
CA PRO A 64 -2.16 -16.73 9.50
C PRO A 64 -0.97 -16.14 10.26
N ALA A 65 0.05 -15.64 9.55
CA ALA A 65 1.23 -15.04 10.17
C ALA A 65 0.95 -13.63 10.73
N ALA A 66 -0.01 -12.92 10.14
CA ALA A 66 -0.48 -11.60 10.56
C ALA A 66 -1.75 -11.68 11.44
N ALA A 67 -1.82 -12.67 12.33
CA ALA A 67 -3.00 -12.93 13.14
C ALA A 67 -3.41 -11.69 13.96
N GLY A 68 -4.69 -11.30 13.86
CA GLY A 68 -5.24 -10.11 14.51
C GLY A 68 -5.17 -8.83 13.67
N LEU A 69 -4.38 -8.80 12.60
CA LEU A 69 -4.34 -7.70 11.62
C LEU A 69 -5.30 -7.94 10.45
N CYS A 70 -5.74 -9.18 10.25
CA CYS A 70 -6.62 -9.58 9.16
C CYS A 70 -8.00 -10.02 9.64
N SER A 71 -9.07 -9.48 9.04
CA SER A 71 -10.46 -9.84 9.29
C SER A 71 -11.28 -9.71 8.01
N GLU A 72 -12.23 -10.62 7.81
CA GLU A 72 -13.16 -10.60 6.65
C GLU A 72 -12.46 -10.51 5.28
N GLY A 73 -11.30 -11.16 5.13
CA GLY A 73 -10.51 -11.13 3.88
C GLY A 73 -9.80 -9.80 3.61
N ARG A 74 -9.66 -8.94 4.61
CA ARG A 74 -8.89 -7.68 4.54
C ARG A 74 -7.88 -7.63 5.67
N CYS A 75 -6.70 -7.09 5.39
CA CYS A 75 -5.67 -6.87 6.40
C CYS A 75 -5.42 -5.37 6.61
N LEU A 76 -5.00 -5.02 7.81
CA LEU A 76 -4.38 -3.73 8.09
C LEU A 76 -2.96 -3.70 7.53
N ASP A 77 -2.44 -2.51 7.19
CA ASP A 77 -1.17 -2.38 6.45
C ASP A 77 0.07 -2.85 7.21
N GLU A 78 0.03 -2.90 8.54
CA GLU A 78 1.10 -3.52 9.34
C GLU A 78 1.34 -4.99 8.96
N ALA A 79 0.34 -5.66 8.37
CA ALA A 79 0.51 -7.02 7.85
C ALA A 79 1.57 -7.11 6.73
N LEU A 80 1.86 -6.00 6.05
CA LEU A 80 2.94 -5.92 5.05
C LEU A 80 4.33 -6.08 5.67
N LEU A 81 4.50 -5.76 6.96
CA LEU A 81 5.79 -5.82 7.65
C LEU A 81 6.21 -7.25 8.02
N HIS A 82 5.26 -8.15 8.22
CA HIS A 82 5.54 -9.54 8.56
C HIS A 82 6.40 -10.22 7.48
N GLY A 83 7.53 -10.79 7.89
CA GLY A 83 8.45 -11.50 6.99
C GLY A 83 9.39 -10.61 6.18
N LEU A 84 9.40 -9.28 6.39
CA LEU A 84 10.38 -8.41 5.73
C LEU A 84 11.82 -8.69 6.16
N GLU A 85 12.02 -9.01 7.44
CA GLU A 85 13.34 -9.39 7.96
C GLU A 85 13.90 -10.61 7.21
N SER A 86 13.08 -11.63 6.96
CA SER A 86 13.49 -12.81 6.19
C SER A 86 13.85 -12.49 4.73
N VAL A 87 13.21 -11.48 4.13
CA VAL A 87 13.59 -11.00 2.77
C VAL A 87 14.96 -10.32 2.79
N ALA A 88 15.22 -9.54 3.84
CA ALA A 88 16.52 -8.90 4.02
C ALA A 88 17.63 -9.92 4.30
N GLU A 89 17.38 -10.89 5.19
CA GLU A 89 18.33 -11.95 5.57
C GLU A 89 18.66 -12.91 4.42
N ALA A 90 17.68 -13.21 3.56
CA ALA A 90 17.86 -14.12 2.43
C ALA A 90 18.58 -13.47 1.23
N SER A 91 18.76 -12.14 1.22
CA SER A 91 19.33 -11.47 0.07
C SER A 91 20.86 -11.42 0.12
N GLU A 92 21.48 -11.86 -0.98
CA GLU A 92 22.92 -11.74 -1.20
C GLU A 92 23.30 -10.46 -1.98
N THR A 93 22.31 -9.68 -2.42
CA THR A 93 22.51 -8.47 -3.23
C THR A 93 21.71 -7.29 -2.67
N THR A 94 21.85 -6.11 -3.29
CA THR A 94 20.96 -5.00 -2.99
C THR A 94 19.51 -5.41 -3.28
N THR A 95 18.62 -5.14 -2.33
CA THR A 95 17.19 -5.46 -2.44
C THR A 95 16.35 -4.19 -2.39
N VAL A 96 15.32 -4.15 -3.23
CA VAL A 96 14.23 -3.18 -3.16
C VAL A 96 12.93 -3.93 -2.89
N VAL A 97 12.27 -3.60 -1.79
CA VAL A 97 10.93 -4.10 -1.48
C VAL A 97 9.93 -2.95 -1.56
N VAL A 98 8.88 -3.12 -2.36
CA VAL A 98 7.77 -2.17 -2.43
C VAL A 98 6.62 -2.67 -1.56
N LEU A 99 6.21 -1.85 -0.60
CA LEU A 99 5.02 -2.09 0.24
C LEU A 99 3.86 -1.24 -0.28
N HIS A 100 2.93 -1.85 -1.00
CA HIS A 100 1.76 -1.15 -1.52
C HIS A 100 0.62 -1.19 -0.51
N MET A 101 0.62 -0.19 0.36
CA MET A 101 -0.35 0.02 1.43
C MET A 101 -1.74 0.39 0.89
N LEU A 102 -2.77 0.01 1.64
CA LEU A 102 -4.13 0.51 1.45
C LEU A 102 -4.26 1.97 1.94
N GLY A 103 -3.56 2.31 3.03
CA GLY A 103 -3.50 3.63 3.64
C GLY A 103 -4.88 4.22 3.92
N ASN A 104 -5.09 5.45 3.48
CA ASN A 104 -6.34 6.18 3.68
C ASN A 104 -7.42 5.89 2.63
N HIS A 105 -7.44 4.70 2.00
CA HIS A 105 -8.44 4.39 0.99
C HIS A 105 -9.87 4.46 1.57
N GLY A 106 -10.68 5.37 1.01
CA GLY A 106 -12.08 5.56 1.35
C GLY A 106 -13.02 4.62 0.60
N PRO A 107 -14.35 4.80 0.75
CA PRO A 107 -14.99 5.77 1.64
C PRO A 107 -15.00 5.33 3.11
N ALA A 108 -14.76 4.05 3.41
CA ALA A 108 -14.81 3.51 4.77
C ALA A 108 -13.48 3.74 5.53
N TYR A 109 -13.14 4.99 5.85
CA TYR A 109 -11.88 5.34 6.55
C TYR A 109 -11.75 4.68 7.92
N PHE A 110 -12.86 4.53 8.65
CA PHE A 110 -12.91 3.87 9.97
C PHE A 110 -12.41 2.41 9.98
N LYS A 111 -12.32 1.77 8.80
CA LYS A 111 -11.77 0.41 8.64
C LYS A 111 -10.27 0.39 8.30
N ARG A 112 -9.58 1.54 8.33
CA ARG A 112 -8.15 1.66 7.96
C ARG A 112 -7.20 1.61 9.15
N TYR A 113 -7.72 1.55 10.38
CA TYR A 113 -6.93 1.58 11.60
C TYR A 113 -7.56 0.69 12.68
N PRO A 114 -6.77 0.09 13.58
CA PRO A 114 -7.32 -0.64 14.72
C PRO A 114 -7.84 0.31 15.80
N ALA A 115 -8.64 -0.21 16.74
CA ALA A 115 -9.28 0.59 17.79
C ALA A 115 -8.29 1.46 18.61
N ALA A 116 -7.06 0.98 18.80
CA ALA A 116 -5.99 1.71 19.50
C ALA A 116 -5.61 3.05 18.83
N PHE A 117 -5.90 3.21 17.54
CA PHE A 117 -5.61 4.41 16.75
C PHE A 117 -6.82 5.32 16.58
N ARG A 118 -7.96 5.00 17.21
CA ARG A 118 -9.15 5.84 17.25
C ARG A 118 -8.97 6.98 18.27
N ARG A 119 -8.12 7.95 17.93
CA ARG A 119 -7.77 9.07 18.82
C ARG A 119 -8.69 10.27 18.67
N PHE A 120 -9.10 10.58 17.45
CA PHE A 120 -9.97 11.71 17.14
C PHE A 120 -11.42 11.22 17.05
N GLU A 121 -12.33 11.86 17.78
CA GLU A 121 -13.73 11.45 17.92
C GLU A 121 -14.70 12.65 17.89
N PRO A 122 -15.97 12.46 17.46
CA PRO A 122 -16.56 11.22 16.93
C PRO A 122 -16.03 10.88 15.51
N THR A 123 -16.21 9.65 15.04
CA THR A 123 -15.81 9.21 13.68
C THR A 123 -17.01 8.82 12.81
N CYS A 124 -16.84 8.95 11.49
CA CYS A 124 -17.81 8.47 10.50
C CYS A 124 -17.63 6.96 10.26
N ASP A 125 -18.44 6.14 10.95
CA ASP A 125 -18.35 4.68 10.91
C ASP A 125 -19.25 4.06 9.82
N THR A 126 -19.27 4.67 8.64
CA THR A 126 -19.99 4.17 7.45
C THR A 126 -19.26 4.52 6.16
N GLY A 127 -19.48 3.75 5.10
CA GLY A 127 -19.02 4.10 3.75
C GLY A 127 -19.89 5.18 3.06
N GLU A 128 -21.03 5.54 3.63
CA GLU A 128 -21.92 6.58 3.09
C GLU A 128 -21.54 7.97 3.63
N LEU A 129 -20.39 8.50 3.21
CA LEU A 129 -19.83 9.77 3.73
C LEU A 129 -20.82 10.95 3.75
N ARG A 130 -21.76 11.01 2.81
CA ARG A 130 -22.83 12.03 2.75
C ARG A 130 -23.75 12.05 3.99
N LYS A 131 -23.78 10.97 4.77
CA LYS A 131 -24.60 10.85 6.00
C LYS A 131 -23.85 11.33 7.25
N CYS A 132 -22.56 11.62 7.14
CA CYS A 132 -21.72 12.06 8.24
C CYS A 132 -21.53 13.58 8.19
N ASP A 133 -21.34 14.19 9.35
CA ASP A 133 -20.81 15.54 9.43
C ASP A 133 -19.34 15.56 8.95
N ARG A 134 -18.90 16.71 8.45
CA ARG A 134 -17.55 16.84 7.91
C ARG A 134 -16.46 16.52 8.94
N GLN A 135 -16.65 16.88 10.21
CA GLN A 135 -15.62 16.71 11.23
C GLN A 135 -15.43 15.23 11.58
N SER A 136 -16.50 14.44 11.63
CA SER A 136 -16.37 12.99 11.87
C SER A 136 -15.70 12.23 10.73
N ILE A 137 -15.83 12.72 9.48
CA ILE A 137 -15.06 12.21 8.34
C ILE A 137 -13.58 12.56 8.50
N VAL A 138 -13.26 13.81 8.84
CA VAL A 138 -11.88 14.26 9.09
C VAL A 138 -11.25 13.45 10.21
N ASN A 139 -11.95 13.25 11.33
CA ASN A 139 -11.46 12.46 12.45
C ASN A 139 -11.16 11.00 12.05
N ALA A 140 -12.03 10.36 11.25
CA ALA A 140 -11.77 9.01 10.74
C ALA A 140 -10.58 8.97 9.78
N TYR A 141 -10.43 10.00 8.93
CA TYR A 141 -9.27 10.13 8.05
C TYR A 141 -7.96 10.33 8.84
N ASP A 142 -7.95 11.20 9.84
CA ASP A 142 -6.76 11.52 10.64
C ASP A 142 -6.33 10.31 11.50
N ASN A 143 -7.28 9.52 12.00
CA ASN A 143 -6.97 8.24 12.67
C ASN A 143 -6.29 7.24 11.70
N ALA A 144 -6.69 7.21 10.42
CA ALA A 144 -6.04 6.39 9.41
C ALA A 144 -4.63 6.91 9.04
N VAL A 145 -4.43 8.24 9.03
CA VAL A 145 -3.10 8.84 8.89
C VAL A 145 -2.21 8.46 10.08
N LEU A 146 -2.73 8.54 11.31
CA LEU A 146 -1.99 8.14 12.52
C LEU A 146 -1.57 6.66 12.48
N TYR A 147 -2.41 5.79 11.94
CA TYR A 147 -2.03 4.39 11.76
C TYR A 147 -0.98 4.21 10.65
N THR A 148 -1.09 4.96 9.55
CA THR A 148 -0.06 4.98 8.49
C THR A 148 1.29 5.44 9.04
N ASP A 149 1.31 6.49 9.87
CA ASP A 149 2.52 6.96 10.57
C ASP A 149 3.15 5.86 11.43
N HIS A 150 2.31 5.13 12.20
CA HIS A 150 2.79 4.00 12.98
C HIS A 150 3.42 2.90 12.12
N VAL A 151 2.76 2.47 11.05
CA VAL A 151 3.30 1.43 10.15
C VAL A 151 4.65 1.86 9.57
N LEU A 152 4.77 3.11 9.13
CA LEU A 152 6.03 3.66 8.62
C LEU A 152 7.12 3.75 9.71
N GLY A 153 6.73 4.02 10.96
CA GLY A 153 7.65 4.06 12.10
C GLY A 153 8.10 2.69 12.61
N GLN A 154 7.48 1.60 12.15
CA GLN A 154 7.91 0.21 12.43
C GLN A 154 8.77 -0.38 11.30
N ALA A 155 8.82 0.27 10.13
CA ALA A 155 9.49 -0.22 8.93
C ALA A 155 10.98 0.11 8.89
#